data_AF-A0A1Q6RKG7-F1
#
_entry.id   AF-A0A1Q6RKG7-F1
#
_cell.length_a   1.000
_cell.length_b   1.000
_cell.length_c   1.000
_cell.angle_alpha   90.00
_cell.angle_beta   90.00
_cell.angle_gamma   90.00
#
_symmetry.space_group_name_H-M   'P 1'
#
loop_
_entity.id
_entity.type
_entity.pdbx_description
1 polymer ?
#
loop_
_entity_poly.entity_id
_entity_poly.type
_entity_poly.pdbx_seq_one_letter_code
_entity_poly.pdbx_strand_id
1 'polypeptide(L)'
;MYTNIEERACDLAEYIIENKATVRAAAKQFNISKSTVHKDLTERLKTVSPALYHQVRELLDINKAERHIRGGMATRRKYKGENA
;
A
#
# COMPACT_ATOMS: atom_id res chain seq x y z
N MET A 1 3.37 2.15 19.73
CA MET A 1 4.53 1.74 18.91
C MET A 1 4.28 0.27 18.58
N TYR A 2 4.24 -0.13 17.30
CA TYR A 2 4.13 -1.55 16.96
C TYR A 2 5.37 -2.26 17.50
N THR A 3 5.21 -3.01 18.58
CA THR A 3 6.28 -3.75 19.26
C THR A 3 6.66 -5.00 18.47
N ASN A 4 5.74 -5.52 17.64
CA ASN A 4 5.98 -6.64 16.75
C ASN A 4 5.89 -6.20 15.28
N ILE A 5 6.98 -6.42 14.54
CA ILE A 5 7.11 -6.07 13.12
C ILE A 5 6.32 -7.06 12.24
N GLU A 6 6.20 -8.31 12.66
CA GLU A 6 5.51 -9.37 11.92
C GLU A 6 4.00 -9.14 11.94
N GLU A 7 3.46 -8.84 13.12
CA GLU A 7 2.05 -8.48 13.32
C GLU A 7 1.68 -7.25 12.48
N ARG A 8 2.53 -6.21 12.49
CA ARG A 8 2.33 -5.03 11.63
C ARG A 8 2.28 -5.39 10.14
N ALA A 9 3.08 -6.35 9.68
CA ALA A 9 3.07 -6.76 8.28
C ALA A 9 1.74 -7.44 7.90
N CYS A 10 1.18 -8.25 8.81
CA CYS A 10 -0.15 -8.86 8.66
C CYS A 10 -1.26 -7.80 8.67
N ASP A 11 -1.26 -6.89 9.64
CA ASP A 11 -2.26 -5.81 9.72
C ASP A 11 -2.27 -4.93 8.46
N LEU A 12 -1.07 -4.60 7.95
CA LEU A 12 -0.92 -3.84 6.70
C LEU A 12 -1.46 -4.62 5.51
N ALA A 13 -1.25 -5.94 5.47
CA ALA A 13 -1.73 -6.81 4.41
C ALA A 13 -3.25 -6.86 4.38
N GLU A 14 -3.87 -7.12 5.53
CA GLU A 14 -5.31 -7.18 5.71
C GLU A 14 -5.96 -5.84 5.34
N TYR A 15 -5.45 -4.73 5.88
CA TYR A 15 -5.95 -3.41 5.54
C TYR A 15 -5.92 -3.13 4.02
N ILE A 16 -4.83 -3.52 3.35
CA ILE A 16 -4.68 -3.31 1.91
C ILE A 16 -5.66 -4.16 1.11
N ILE A 17 -5.91 -5.39 1.53
CA ILE A 17 -6.87 -6.29 0.87
C ILE A 17 -8.29 -5.76 1.06
N GLU A 18 -8.69 -5.48 2.31
CA GLU A 18 -10.04 -5.03 2.65
C GLU A 18 -10.40 -3.71 1.97
N ASN A 19 -9.49 -2.74 1.99
CA ASN A 19 -9.74 -1.41 1.46
C ASN A 19 -9.29 -1.23 0.01
N LYS A 20 -8.75 -2.29 -0.61
CA LYS A 20 -8.05 -2.23 -1.92
C LYS A 20 -7.06 -1.07 -1.98
N ALA A 21 -6.38 -0.80 -0.86
CA ALA A 21 -5.63 0.41 -0.65
C ALA A 21 -4.28 0.40 -1.41
N THR A 22 -3.75 1.59 -1.69
CA THR A 22 -2.38 1.72 -2.20
C THR A 22 -1.36 1.73 -1.06
N VAL A 23 -0.10 1.39 -1.35
CA VAL A 23 1.02 1.53 -0.40
C VAL A 23 1.10 2.95 0.20
N ARG A 24 0.78 3.99 -0.59
CA ARG A 24 0.76 5.38 -0.09
C ARG A 24 -0.39 5.64 0.88
N ALA A 25 -1.56 5.08 0.62
CA ALA A 25 -2.71 5.21 1.50
C ALA A 25 -2.47 4.49 2.84
N ALA A 26 -1.98 3.24 2.79
CA ALA A 26 -1.60 2.48 3.97
C ALA A 26 -0.50 3.18 4.78
N ALA A 27 0.52 3.75 4.12
CA ALA A 27 1.57 4.53 4.80
C ALA A 27 1.00 5.71 5.60
N LYS A 28 0.02 6.43 5.03
CA LYS A 28 -0.66 7.54 5.70
C LYS A 28 -1.51 7.05 6.87
N GLN A 29 -2.23 5.94 6.71
CA GLN A 29 -3.10 5.38 7.74
C GLN A 29 -2.31 4.86 8.95
N PHE A 30 -1.22 4.13 8.71
CA PHE A 30 -0.39 3.52 9.76
C PHE A 30 0.69 4.47 10.28
N ASN A 31 0.74 5.70 9.78
CA ASN A 31 1.73 6.73 10.12
C ASN A 31 3.19 6.22 10.04
N ILE A 32 3.50 5.52 8.95
CA ILE A 32 4.84 4.98 8.66
C ILE A 32 5.26 5.35 7.24
N SER A 33 6.56 5.24 6.96
CA SER A 33 7.06 5.59 5.63
C SER A 33 6.55 4.61 4.57
N LYS A 34 6.35 5.12 3.33
CA LYS A 34 6.02 4.29 2.17
C LYS A 34 7.04 3.15 1.95
N SER A 35 8.31 3.42 2.22
CA SER A 35 9.38 2.42 2.10
C SER A 35 9.22 1.31 3.13
N THR A 36 8.86 1.67 4.37
CA THR A 36 8.58 0.72 5.44
C THR A 36 7.42 -0.20 5.07
N VAL A 37 6.29 0.36 4.61
CA VAL A 37 5.14 -0.44 4.15
C VAL A 37 5.55 -1.39 3.03
N HIS A 38 6.31 -0.90 2.04
CA HIS A 38 6.74 -1.74 0.93
C HIS A 38 7.62 -2.90 1.42
N LYS A 39 8.60 -2.63 2.29
CA LYS A 39 9.49 -3.66 2.85
C LYS A 39 8.70 -4.70 3.65
N ASP A 40 7.74 -4.25 4.45
CA ASP A 40 6.88 -5.14 5.24
C ASP A 40 6.08 -6.08 4.34
N LEU A 41 5.48 -5.56 3.27
CA LEU A 41 4.64 -6.37 2.38
C LEU A 41 5.44 -7.25 1.41
N THR A 42 6.60 -6.80 0.92
CA THR A 42 7.33 -7.54 -0.13
C THR A 42 8.38 -8.51 0.40
N GLU A 43 8.95 -8.24 1.57
CA GLU A 43 9.99 -9.07 2.17
C GLU A 43 9.45 -9.84 3.37
N ARG A 44 8.87 -9.14 4.36
CA ARG A 44 8.51 -9.73 5.67
C ARG A 44 7.24 -10.56 5.61
N LEU A 45 6.20 -10.06 4.96
CA LEU A 45 4.94 -10.78 4.83
C LEU A 45 5.12 -12.11 4.11
N LYS A 46 6.06 -12.20 3.17
CA LYS A 46 6.37 -13.44 2.44
C LYS A 46 6.85 -14.56 3.39
N THR A 47 7.59 -14.22 4.45
CA THR A 47 8.08 -15.19 5.42
C THR A 47 7.06 -15.47 6.53
N VAL A 48 6.27 -14.47 6.92
CA VAL A 48 5.28 -14.58 7.99
C VAL A 48 4.00 -15.27 7.52
N SER A 49 3.45 -14.86 6.38
CA SER A 49 2.22 -15.43 5.80
C SER A 49 2.27 -15.43 4.27
N PRO A 50 2.76 -16.52 3.66
CA PRO A 50 2.83 -16.65 2.20
C PRO A 50 1.46 -16.50 1.51
N ALA A 51 0.39 -16.99 2.14
CA ALA A 51 -0.96 -16.89 1.59
C ALA A 51 -1.44 -15.43 1.49
N LEU A 52 -1.26 -14.62 2.54
CA LEU A 52 -1.58 -13.19 2.52
C LEU A 52 -0.68 -12.44 1.54
N TYR A 53 0.61 -12.81 1.47
CA TYR A 53 1.54 -12.22 0.50
C TYR A 53 1.03 -12.35 -0.94
N HIS A 54 0.53 -13.52 -1.35
CA HIS A 54 0.03 -13.71 -2.71
C HIS A 54 -1.18 -12.82 -3.03
N GLN A 55 -2.10 -12.68 -2.07
CA GLN A 55 -3.27 -11.81 -2.23
C GLN A 55 -2.89 -10.33 -2.33
N VAL A 56 -2.01 -9.86 -1.44
CA VAL A 56 -1.50 -8.48 -1.51
C VAL A 56 -0.74 -8.24 -2.81
N ARG A 57 0.04 -9.23 -3.27
CA ARG A 57 0.87 -9.10 -4.46
C ARG A 57 0.03 -8.78 -5.70
N GLU A 58 -1.07 -9.51 -5.89
CA GLU A 58 -2.01 -9.25 -6.99
C GLU A 58 -2.54 -7.80 -6.94
N LEU A 59 -2.95 -7.35 -5.76
CA LEU A 59 -3.45 -5.99 -5.58
C LEU A 59 -2.38 -4.91 -5.81
N LEU A 60 -1.13 -5.18 -5.43
CA LEU A 60 -0.01 -4.28 -5.72
C LEU A 60 0.28 -4.18 -7.21
N ASP A 61 0.13 -5.28 -7.96
CA ASP A 61 0.35 -5.32 -9.39
C ASP A 61 -0.77 -4.58 -10.15
N ILE A 62 -2.04 -4.75 -9.76
CA ILE A 62 -3.16 -3.92 -10.25
C ILE A 62 -2.89 -2.44 -9.99
N ASN A 63 -2.50 -2.10 -8.77
CA ASN A 63 -2.19 -0.72 -8.39
C ASN A 63 -1.02 -0.14 -9.20
N LYS A 64 -0.03 -0.96 -9.55
CA LYS A 64 1.10 -0.55 -10.38
C LYS A 64 0.65 -0.28 -11.81
N ALA A 65 -0.21 -1.14 -12.37
CA ALA A 65 -0.78 -0.98 -13.70
C ALA A 65 -1.58 0.33 -13.77
N GLU A 66 -2.45 0.62 -12.81
CA GLU A 66 -3.30 1.82 -12.79
C GLU A 66 -2.58 3.12 -12.38
N ARG A 67 -1.31 3.05 -11.98
CA ARG A 67 -0.57 4.21 -11.44
C ARG A 67 -0.56 5.39 -12.40
N HIS A 68 -0.36 5.15 -13.69
CA HIS A 68 -0.27 6.20 -14.70
C HIS A 68 -1.62 6.91 -14.89
N ILE A 69 -2.74 6.18 -14.82
CA ILE A 69 -4.10 6.72 -14.85
C ILE A 69 -4.30 7.69 -13.67
N ARG A 70 -3.97 7.23 -12.46
CA ARG A 70 -4.03 8.08 -11.25
C ARG A 70 -3.08 9.27 -11.32
N GLY A 71 -1.90 9.09 -11.91
CA GLY A 71 -0.94 10.17 -12.15
C GLY A 71 -1.48 11.25 -13.09
N GLY A 72 -2.06 10.85 -14.22
CA GLY A 72 -2.71 11.76 -15.16
C GLY A 72 -3.86 12.53 -14.52
N MET A 73 -4.70 11.84 -13.75
CA MET A 73 -5.77 12.45 -12.95
C MET A 73 -5.23 13.46 -11.94
N ALA A 74 -4.14 13.15 -11.23
CA ALA A 74 -3.52 14.05 -10.26
C ALA A 74 -2.98 15.34 -10.94
N THR A 75 -2.31 15.20 -12.08
CA THR A 75 -1.86 16.35 -12.89
C THR A 75 -3.06 17.21 -13.31
N ARG A 76 -4.11 16.60 -13.87
CA ARG A 76 -5.32 17.31 -14.28
C ARG A 76 -5.93 18.12 -13.12
N ARG A 77 -6.08 17.51 -11.94
CA ARG A 77 -6.62 18.19 -10.74
C ARG A 77 -5.76 19.38 -10.31
N LYS A 78 -4.43 19.22 -10.29
CA LYS A 78 -3.48 20.28 -9.93
C LYS A 78 -3.66 21.53 -10.80
N TYR A 79 -3.76 21.35 -12.12
CA TYR A 79 -3.86 22.48 -13.06
C TYR A 79 -5.28 23.03 -13.22
N LYS A 80 -6.31 22.27 -12.83
CA LYS A 80 -7.69 22.76 -12.73
C LYS A 80 -7.99 23.55 -11.46
N GLY A 81 -7.05 23.62 -10.52
CA GLY A 81 -7.28 24.26 -9.21
C GLY A 81 -8.16 23.44 -8.26
N GLU A 82 -8.45 22.18 -8.58
CA GLU A 82 -9.26 21.28 -7.74
C GLU A 82 -8.51 20.81 -6.46
N ASN A 83 -7.23 21.16 -6.34
CA ASN A 83 -6.38 20.88 -5.17
C ASN A 83 -5.88 22.18 -4.51
N ALA A 84 -6.52 23.33 -4.75
CA ALA A 84 -6.22 24.59 -4.07
C ALA A 84 -6.94 24.65 -2.70
#